data_AF-A0A7K9BBW1-F1
#
_entry.id   AF-A0A7K9BBW1-F1
#
_cell.length_a   1.000
_cell.length_b   1.000
_cell.length_c   1.000
_cell.angle_alpha   90.00
_cell.angle_beta   90.00
_cell.angle_gamma   90.00
#
_symmetry.space_group_name_H-M   'P 1'
#
loop_
_entity.id
_entity.type
_entity.pdbx_description
1 polymer ?
#
loop_
_entity_poly.entity_id
_entity_poly.type
_entity_poly.pdbx_seq_one_letter_code
_entity_poly.pdbx_strand_id
1 'polypeptide(L)'
;MQHFKECIKFIHECRLRGGGCLVHCLAGVSRSTTVLVAYLMTVTELSWEGCLAATRAVRSYVSPNCGFQQQLQEYEATLLTEYRAWIRRDYGRNPFGDQEELQRLLA
;
A
#
# COMPACT_ATOMS: atom_id res chain seq x y z
N MET A 1 4.82 4.09 -11.20
CA MET A 1 3.59 3.26 -11.27
C MET A 1 3.78 1.90 -11.94
N GLN A 2 4.67 1.74 -12.94
CA GLN A 2 4.80 0.51 -13.74
C GLN A 2 4.89 -0.82 -12.94
N HIS A 3 5.46 -0.81 -11.74
CA HIS A 3 5.63 -2.01 -10.91
C HIS A 3 4.51 -2.24 -9.89
N PHE A 4 3.57 -1.30 -9.72
CA PHE A 4 2.58 -1.39 -8.64
C PHE A 4 1.73 -2.66 -8.77
N LYS A 5 1.24 -2.98 -9.96
CA LYS A 5 0.40 -4.17 -10.18
C LYS A 5 1.11 -5.46 -9.78
N GLU A 6 2.34 -5.63 -10.22
CA GLU A 6 3.16 -6.81 -9.92
C GLU A 6 3.47 -6.90 -8.42
N CYS A 7 3.92 -5.81 -7.80
CA CYS A 7 4.25 -5.81 -6.37
C CYS A 7 3.01 -6.04 -5.50
N ILE A 8 1.88 -5.40 -5.82
CA ILE A 8 0.62 -5.57 -5.10
C ILE A 8 0.17 -7.03 -5.16
N LYS A 9 0.19 -7.63 -6.36
CA LYS A 9 -0.12 -9.06 -6.55
C LYS A 9 0.76 -9.93 -5.67
N PHE A 10 2.07 -9.73 -5.72
CA PHE A 10 3.04 -10.53 -4.97
C PHE A 10 2.81 -10.45 -3.45
N ILE A 11 2.61 -9.25 -2.92
CA ILE A 11 2.33 -9.02 -1.50
C ILE A 11 1.02 -9.69 -1.11
N HIS A 12 -0.04 -9.47 -1.89
CA HIS A 12 -1.38 -9.99 -1.58
C HIS A 12 -1.41 -11.52 -1.56
N GLU A 13 -0.85 -12.16 -2.59
CA GLU A 13 -0.80 -13.63 -2.70
C GLU A 13 0.11 -14.26 -1.64
N CYS A 14 1.16 -13.56 -1.19
CA CYS A 14 1.96 -14.01 -0.05
C CYS A 14 1.12 -14.03 1.23
N ARG A 15 0.40 -12.94 1.53
CA ARG A 15 -0.45 -12.82 2.72
C ARG A 15 -1.60 -13.84 2.71
N LEU A 16 -2.29 -14.01 1.58
CA LEU A 16 -3.40 -14.95 1.45
C LEU A 16 -2.99 -16.41 1.69
N ARG A 17 -1.73 -16.75 1.40
CA ARG A 17 -1.16 -18.08 1.68
C ARG A 17 -0.69 -18.25 3.13
N GLY A 18 -0.94 -17.26 4.00
CA GLY A 18 -0.48 -17.26 5.40
C GLY A 18 1.00 -16.94 5.56
N GLY A 19 1.66 -16.40 4.53
CA GLY A 19 3.07 -16.00 4.58
C GLY A 19 3.29 -14.57 5.09
N GLY A 20 4.53 -14.29 5.49
CA GLY A 20 5.02 -12.94 5.77
C GLY A 20 5.79 -12.37 4.58
N CYS A 21 5.50 -11.13 4.17
CA CYS A 21 6.18 -10.44 3.08
C CYS A 21 7.03 -9.27 3.61
N LEU A 22 8.34 -9.31 3.40
CA LEU A 22 9.24 -8.20 3.70
C LEU A 22 9.48 -7.35 2.44
N VAL A 23 8.99 -6.11 2.45
CA VAL A 23 9.28 -5.12 1.40
C VAL A 23 10.43 -4.23 1.87
N HIS A 24 11.59 -4.33 1.22
CA HIS A 24 12.77 -3.55 1.58
C HIS A 24 13.37 -2.80 0.39
N CYS A 25 14.14 -1.76 0.70
CA CYS A 25 15.07 -1.12 -0.22
C CYS A 25 16.39 -0.88 0.54
N LEU A 26 17.30 -0.05 0.03
CA LEU A 26 18.59 0.17 0.71
C LEU A 26 18.43 0.72 2.13
N ALA A 27 17.64 1.79 2.31
CA ALA A 27 17.45 2.46 3.60
C ALA A 27 16.10 2.15 4.25
N GLY A 28 15.17 1.54 3.52
CA GLY A 28 13.80 1.34 4.00
C GLY A 28 13.05 2.66 4.29
N VAL A 29 13.36 3.72 3.53
CA VAL A 29 12.81 5.08 3.69
C VAL A 29 11.82 5.44 2.58
N SER A 30 12.21 5.18 1.32
CA SER A 30 11.55 5.77 0.14
C SER A 30 10.95 4.71 -0.79
N ARG A 31 11.75 4.05 -1.65
CA ARG A 31 11.27 3.06 -2.64
C ARG A 31 10.36 1.97 -2.07
N SER A 32 10.79 1.32 -0.98
CA SER A 32 10.00 0.26 -0.33
C SER A 32 8.72 0.80 0.29
N THR A 33 8.79 1.98 0.90
CA THR A 33 7.62 2.67 1.46
C THR A 33 6.61 2.99 0.38
N THR A 34 7.05 3.45 -0.80
CA THR A 34 6.14 3.74 -1.92
C THR A 34 5.35 2.51 -2.35
N VAL A 35 6.00 1.35 -2.47
CA VAL A 35 5.33 0.10 -2.81
C VAL A 35 4.35 -0.32 -1.71
N LEU A 36 4.76 -0.21 -0.44
CA LEU A 36 3.91 -0.52 0.70
C LEU A 36 2.67 0.38 0.75
N VAL A 37 2.83 1.70 0.58
CA VAL A 37 1.73 2.66 0.57
C VAL A 37 0.77 2.37 -0.58
N ALA A 38 1.27 2.12 -1.79
CA ALA A 38 0.42 1.72 -2.92
C ALA A 38 -0.39 0.44 -2.63
N TYR A 39 0.22 -0.55 -1.99
CA TYR A 39 -0.48 -1.76 -1.54
C TYR A 39 -1.58 -1.44 -0.53
N LEU A 40 -1.26 -0.67 0.53
CA LEU A 40 -2.21 -0.29 1.57
C LEU A 40 -3.40 0.49 1.01
N MET A 41 -3.16 1.46 0.11
CA MET A 41 -4.22 2.20 -0.58
C MET A 41 -5.18 1.26 -1.33
N THR A 42 -4.64 0.18 -1.89
CA THR A 42 -5.41 -0.77 -2.74
C THR A 42 -6.29 -1.71 -1.92
N VAL A 43 -5.88 -2.04 -0.69
CA VAL A 43 -6.62 -2.97 0.18
C VAL A 43 -7.43 -2.28 1.29
N THR A 44 -7.41 -0.95 1.32
CA THR A 44 -8.17 -0.08 2.22
C THR A 44 -8.88 1.02 1.43
N GLU A 45 -9.70 1.84 2.09
CA GLU A 45 -10.36 3.01 1.49
C GLU A 45 -9.59 4.33 1.71
N LEU A 46 -8.38 4.27 2.26
CA LEU A 46 -7.58 5.46 2.58
C LEU A 46 -6.87 6.06 1.35
N SER A 47 -6.57 7.36 1.44
CA SER A 47 -5.74 8.10 0.47
C SER A 47 -4.26 7.75 0.63
N TRP A 48 -3.43 8.19 -0.32
CA TRP A 48 -1.97 8.00 -0.20
C TRP A 48 -1.39 8.67 1.03
N GLU A 49 -1.91 9.85 1.40
CA GLU A 49 -1.50 10.58 2.61
C GLU A 49 -1.90 9.83 3.87
N GLY A 50 -3.12 9.30 3.93
CA GLY A 50 -3.61 8.51 5.06
C GLY A 50 -2.79 7.23 5.26
N CYS A 51 -2.53 6.49 4.18
CA CYS A 51 -1.68 5.30 4.22
C CYS A 51 -0.22 5.64 4.61
N LEU A 52 0.34 6.74 4.11
CA LEU A 52 1.69 7.18 4.49
C LEU A 52 1.75 7.61 5.96
N ALA A 53 0.74 8.32 6.46
CA ALA A 53 0.65 8.73 7.85
C ALA A 53 0.55 7.52 8.79
N ALA A 54 -0.31 6.53 8.47
CA ALA A 54 -0.39 5.28 9.24
C ALA A 54 0.94 4.52 9.21
N THR A 55 1.63 4.50 8.06
CA THR A 55 2.97 3.89 7.94
C THR A 55 3.98 4.61 8.83
N ARG A 56 3.93 5.95 8.90
CA ARG A 56 4.81 6.76 9.77
C ARG A 56 4.53 6.53 11.25
N ALA A 57 3.29 6.26 11.66
CA ALA A 57 2.97 5.95 13.05
C ALA A 57 3.73 4.71 13.57
N VAL A 58 3.98 3.73 12.70
CA VAL A 58 4.74 2.51 13.03
C VAL A 58 6.23 2.65 12.68
N ARG A 59 6.57 3.42 11.65
CA ARG A 59 7.95 3.60 11.17
C ARG A 59 8.21 5.07 10.85
N SER A 60 8.54 5.85 11.89
CA SER A 60 8.59 7.33 11.88
C SER A 60 9.46 7.97 10.80
N TYR A 61 10.52 7.29 10.36
CA TYR A 61 11.49 7.81 9.40
C TYR A 61 11.15 7.53 7.93
N VAL A 62 9.99 6.94 7.62
CA VAL A 62 9.60 6.76 6.22
C VAL A 62 9.29 8.09 5.55
N SER A 63 9.86 8.26 4.36
CA SER A 63 9.71 9.48 3.58
C SER A 63 9.98 9.16 2.10
N PRO A 64 8.95 8.78 1.32
CA PRO A 64 9.03 8.75 -0.12
C PRO A 64 9.55 10.10 -0.64
N ASN A 65 10.40 10.09 -1.66
CA ASN A 65 10.85 11.36 -2.27
C ASN A 65 9.69 12.04 -3.00
N CYS A 66 9.84 13.30 -3.40
CA CYS A 66 8.77 14.06 -4.07
C CYS A 66 8.25 13.37 -5.33
N GLY A 67 9.12 12.78 -6.15
CA GLY A 67 8.70 12.06 -7.36
C GLY A 67 7.84 10.83 -7.05
N PHE A 68 8.14 10.09 -5.98
CA PHE A 68 7.29 8.97 -5.56
C PHE A 68 6.00 9.41 -4.89
N GLN A 69 5.98 10.53 -4.17
CA GLN A 69 4.73 11.11 -3.66
C GLN A 69 3.81 11.52 -4.81
N GLN A 70 4.35 12.17 -5.84
CA GLN A 70 3.61 12.49 -7.07
C GLN A 70 3.07 11.23 -7.75
N GLN A 71 3.87 10.16 -7.85
CA GLN A 71 3.38 8.90 -8.40
C GLN A 71 2.27 8.24 -7.56
N LEU A 72 2.29 8.40 -6.24
CA LEU A 72 1.22 7.90 -5.37
C LEU A 72 -0.05 8.72 -5.52
N GLN A 73 0.07 10.03 -5.63
CA GLN A 73 -1.04 10.93 -5.91
C GLN A 73 -1.65 10.65 -7.29
N GLU A 74 -0.83 10.46 -8.31
CA GLU A 74 -1.28 10.07 -9.66
C GLU A 74 -1.96 8.70 -9.63
N TYR A 75 -1.40 7.74 -8.89
CA TYR A 75 -2.01 6.42 -8.69
C TYR A 75 -3.40 6.53 -8.06
N GLU A 76 -3.56 7.35 -7.01
CA GLU A 76 -4.86 7.63 -6.38
C GLU A 76 -5.88 8.19 -7.36
N ALA A 77 -5.47 9.15 -8.19
CA ALA A 77 -6.37 9.83 -9.12
C ALA A 77 -6.76 8.99 -10.35
N THR A 78 -5.88 8.09 -10.81
CA THR A 78 -6.02 7.47 -12.14
C THR A 78 -6.26 5.96 -12.12
N LEU A 79 -5.67 5.23 -11.18
CA LEU A 79 -5.61 3.76 -11.24
C LEU A 79 -6.19 3.09 -10.00
N LEU A 80 -6.25 3.78 -8.86
CA LEU A 80 -6.62 3.18 -7.59
C LEU A 80 -8.00 2.51 -7.61
N THR A 81 -9.00 3.17 -8.22
CA THR A 81 -10.35 2.60 -8.38
C THR A 81 -10.33 1.29 -9.16
N GLU A 82 -9.58 1.23 -10.26
CA GLU A 82 -9.42 0.01 -11.06
C GLU A 82 -8.71 -1.08 -10.25
N TYR A 83 -7.68 -0.74 -9.49
CA TYR A 83 -6.89 -1.69 -8.71
C TYR A 83 -7.68 -2.26 -7.52
N ARG A 84 -8.50 -1.44 -6.84
CA ARG A 84 -9.45 -1.90 -5.82
C ARG A 84 -10.50 -2.85 -6.41
N ALA A 85 -11.00 -2.56 -7.60
CA ALA A 85 -11.94 -3.44 -8.30
C ALA A 85 -11.25 -4.75 -8.72
N TRP A 86 -10.03 -4.68 -9.23
CA TRP A 86 -9.21 -5.82 -9.60
C TRP A 86 -8.96 -6.77 -8.43
N ILE A 87 -8.51 -6.26 -7.27
CA ILE A 87 -8.28 -7.09 -6.09
C ILE A 87 -9.57 -7.79 -5.63
N ARG A 88 -10.69 -7.05 -5.56
CA ARG A 88 -11.98 -7.62 -5.16
C ARG A 88 -12.48 -8.69 -6.12
N ARG A 89 -12.27 -8.49 -7.43
CA ARG A 89 -12.69 -9.44 -8.47
C ARG A 89 -11.85 -10.72 -8.44
N ASP A 90 -10.54 -10.59 -8.37
CA ASP A 90 -9.61 -11.72 -8.54
C ASP A 90 -9.40 -12.50 -7.23
N TYR A 91 -9.51 -11.85 -6.06
CA TYR A 91 -9.24 -12.47 -4.75
C TYR A 91 -10.44 -12.48 -3.79
N GLY A 92 -11.55 -11.84 -4.15
CA GLY A 92 -12.75 -11.77 -3.32
C GLY A 92 -12.65 -10.74 -2.19
N ARG A 93 -13.33 -11.01 -1.07
CA ARG A 93 -13.30 -10.12 0.10
C ARG A 93 -11.94 -10.21 0.78
N ASN A 94 -11.32 -9.06 1.07
CA ASN A 94 -10.10 -8.99 1.86
C ASN A 94 -10.34 -9.64 3.25
N PRO A 95 -9.66 -10.74 3.61
CA PRO A 95 -9.85 -11.40 4.90
C PRO A 95 -9.13 -10.68 6.04
N PHE A 96 -8.29 -9.69 5.74
CA PHE A 96 -7.51 -8.94 6.71
C PHE A 96 -8.27 -7.70 7.19
N GLY A 97 -8.14 -7.36 8.47
CA GLY A 97 -8.67 -6.12 9.06
C GLY A 97 -7.83 -4.88 8.75
N ASP A 98 -7.33 -4.76 7.51
CA ASP A 98 -6.37 -3.72 7.11
C ASP A 98 -6.97 -2.32 7.33
N GLN A 99 -8.27 -2.15 7.04
CA GLN A 99 -8.96 -0.87 7.20
C GLN A 99 -9.00 -0.44 8.67
N GLU A 100 -9.48 -1.31 9.56
CA GLU A 100 -9.61 -1.00 10.98
C GLU A 100 -8.23 -0.78 11.64
N GLU A 101 -7.22 -1.56 11.24
CA GLU A 101 -5.86 -1.43 11.75
C GLU A 101 -5.25 -0.08 11.39
N LEU A 102 -5.35 0.34 10.12
CA LEU A 102 -4.81 1.64 9.71
C LEU A 102 -5.56 2.81 10.35
N GLN A 103 -6.89 2.71 10.53
CA GLN A 103 -7.65 3.73 11.23
C GLN A 103 -7.25 3.88 12.70
N ARG A 104 -6.93 2.78 13.40
CA ARG A 104 -6.41 2.84 14.78
C ARG A 104 -5.06 3.52 14.87
N LEU A 105 -4.20 3.38 13.85
CA LEU A 105 -2.90 4.05 13.81
C LEU A 105 -3.01 5.56 13.54
N LEU A 106 -4.16 6.03 13.06
CA LEU A 106 -4.44 7.44 12.74
C LEU A 106 -5.25 8.16 13.83
N ALA A 107 -5.76 7.45 14.83
CA ALA A 107 -6.51 7.99 15.96
C ALA A 107 -5.57 8.48 17.07
#